data_AF-A0A8T4RMX9-F1
#
_entry.id   AF-A0A8T4RMX9-F1
#
_cell.length_a   1.000
_cell.length_b   1.000
_cell.length_c   1.000
_cell.angle_alpha   90.00
_cell.angle_beta   90.00
_cell.angle_gamma   90.00
#
_symmetry.space_group_name_H-M   'P 1'
#
loop_
_entity.id
_entity.type
_entity.pdbx_description
1 polymer ?
#
loop_
_entity_poly.entity_id
_entity_poly.type
_entity_poly.pdbx_seq_one_letter_code
_entity_poly.pdbx_strand_id
1 'polypeptide(L)'
;MNGKAHYDLNCIDHKTKYVTAHLFVEKRTLPKCVEFLKQIKITCYDQLLERYKHKRKIIFVSDKFGNYKGAFNKLFFHVAKLRFGVPIKAKVAGLKHNNNPIERYNGDIKDRIKIMRGEFKEFKKAEAFLNLKRIIHNFVNPHLSLGERTPAEAAEIDWKLGRNKLLNLIKKKALEKHHSLR
;
A
#
# COMPACT_ATOMS: atom_id res chain seq x y z
N MET A 1 -27.09 -8.58 11.49
CA MET A 1 -26.87 -8.84 10.05
C MET A 1 -25.52 -9.54 9.89
N ASN A 2 -25.52 -10.83 9.55
CA ASN A 2 -24.31 -11.63 9.32
C ASN A 2 -23.62 -11.22 8.00
N GLY A 3 -22.90 -10.09 8.01
CA GLY A 3 -22.04 -9.70 6.90
C GLY A 3 -20.73 -10.46 6.96
N LYS A 4 -20.36 -11.20 5.91
CA LYS A 4 -19.02 -11.79 5.79
C LYS A 4 -17.99 -10.67 5.81
N ALA A 5 -17.05 -10.70 6.75
CA ALA A 5 -15.98 -9.71 6.81
C ALA A 5 -15.03 -9.89 5.62
N HIS A 6 -14.86 -8.82 4.83
CA HIS A 6 -13.83 -8.72 3.80
C HIS A 6 -12.56 -8.08 4.36
N TYR A 7 -11.44 -8.22 3.66
CA TYR A 7 -10.13 -7.79 4.12
C TYR A 7 -9.44 -6.93 3.09
N ASP A 8 -8.90 -5.81 3.55
CA ASP A 8 -8.04 -4.93 2.76
C ASP A 8 -6.58 -5.17 3.15
N LEU A 9 -5.76 -5.63 2.20
CA LEU A 9 -4.35 -5.92 2.38
C LEU A 9 -3.53 -4.76 1.83
N ASN A 10 -2.73 -4.13 2.68
CA ASN A 10 -1.96 -2.94 2.34
C ASN A 10 -0.49 -3.10 2.71
N CYS A 11 0.40 -2.63 1.84
CA CYS A 11 1.84 -2.53 2.10
C CYS A 11 2.28 -1.09 1.85
N ILE A 12 2.97 -0.51 2.82
CA ILE A 12 3.41 0.88 2.79
C ILE A 12 4.91 0.97 3.03
N ASP A 13 5.60 1.81 2.25
CA ASP A 13 6.97 2.19 2.58
C ASP A 13 6.96 3.19 3.75
N HIS A 14 7.66 2.84 4.83
CA HIS A 14 7.69 3.68 6.02
C HIS A 14 8.37 5.04 5.83
N LYS A 15 9.24 5.20 4.83
CA LYS A 15 9.96 6.46 4.59
C LYS A 15 9.11 7.42 3.79
N THR A 16 8.70 6.99 2.61
CA THR A 16 7.96 7.81 1.63
C THR A 16 6.46 7.82 1.90
N LYS A 17 5.95 6.93 2.76
CA LYS A 17 4.52 6.68 2.98
C LYS A 17 3.78 6.16 1.74
N TYR A 18 4.51 5.75 0.71
CA TYR A 18 3.92 5.26 -0.54
C TYR A 18 3.32 3.87 -0.33
N VAL A 19 2.06 3.68 -0.76
CA VAL A 19 1.38 2.39 -0.74
C VAL A 19 1.81 1.57 -1.95
N THR A 20 2.76 0.66 -1.73
CA THR A 20 3.44 -0.13 -2.75
C THR A 20 2.60 -1.30 -3.27
N ALA A 21 1.70 -1.83 -2.44
CA ALA A 21 0.75 -2.87 -2.84
C ALA A 21 -0.57 -2.70 -2.09
N HIS A 22 -1.67 -3.05 -2.77
CA HIS A 22 -3.03 -3.06 -2.22
C HIS A 22 -3.81 -4.21 -2.86
N LEU A 23 -4.55 -4.99 -2.07
CA LEU A 23 -5.46 -6.01 -2.58
C LEU A 23 -6.65 -6.20 -1.62
N PHE A 24 -7.85 -5.94 -2.13
CA PHE A 24 -9.09 -6.22 -1.41
C PHE A 24 -9.54 -7.66 -1.67
N VAL A 25 -9.84 -8.42 -0.62
CA VAL A 25 -10.13 -9.87 -0.72
C VAL A 25 -11.23 -10.29 0.23
N GLU A 26 -12.01 -11.30 -0.16
CA GLU A 26 -12.99 -11.88 0.75
C GLU A 26 -12.34 -12.68 1.89
N LYS A 27 -11.23 -13.36 1.59
CA LYS A 27 -10.50 -14.20 2.55
C LYS A 27 -9.00 -14.01 2.38
N ARG A 28 -8.29 -13.90 3.49
CA ARG A 28 -6.82 -13.78 3.55
C ARG A 28 -6.12 -15.12 3.40
N THR A 29 -6.38 -15.84 2.32
CA THR A 29 -5.74 -17.13 2.04
C THR A 29 -4.28 -16.92 1.60
N LEU A 30 -3.44 -17.96 1.74
CA LEU A 30 -2.04 -17.89 1.29
C LEU A 30 -1.91 -17.50 -0.20
N PRO A 31 -2.68 -18.06 -1.16
CA PRO A 31 -2.63 -17.63 -2.55
C PRO A 31 -2.93 -16.13 -2.72
N LYS A 32 -3.90 -15.60 -1.98
CA LYS A 32 -4.23 -14.17 -2.01
C LYS A 32 -3.14 -13.30 -1.41
N CYS A 33 -2.49 -13.74 -0.34
CA CYS A 33 -1.30 -13.04 0.19
C CYS A 33 -0.12 -13.06 -0.80
N VAL A 34 0.05 -14.15 -1.57
CA VAL A 34 1.05 -14.22 -2.64
C VAL A 34 0.71 -13.26 -3.78
N GLU A 35 -0.54 -13.23 -4.23
CA GLU A 35 -1.03 -12.29 -5.26
C GLU A 35 -0.77 -10.83 -4.85
N PHE A 36 -1.14 -10.48 -3.61
CA PHE A 36 -0.90 -9.16 -3.02
C PHE A 36 0.59 -8.79 -3.03
N LEU A 37 1.45 -9.63 -2.47
CA LEU A 37 2.89 -9.36 -2.36
C LEU A 37 3.61 -9.40 -3.72
N LYS A 38 3.08 -10.14 -4.71
CA LYS A 38 3.62 -10.19 -6.07
C LYS A 38 3.56 -8.83 -6.76
N GLN A 39 2.65 -7.94 -6.39
CA GLN A 39 2.62 -6.56 -6.90
C GLN A 39 3.94 -5.82 -6.64
N ILE A 40 4.59 -6.07 -5.50
CA ILE A 40 5.89 -5.45 -5.15
C ILE A 40 7.02 -5.96 -6.07
N LYS A 41 6.91 -7.21 -6.57
CA LYS A 41 7.84 -7.69 -7.59
C LYS A 41 7.70 -6.95 -8.92
N ILE A 42 6.50 -6.48 -9.24
CA ILE A 42 6.25 -5.76 -10.49
C ILE A 42 6.77 -4.32 -10.36
N THR A 43 6.59 -3.69 -9.19
CA THR A 43 6.86 -2.27 -9.02
C THR A 43 8.26 -1.94 -8.50
N CYS A 44 8.86 -2.80 -7.69
CA CYS A 44 10.06 -2.45 -6.91
C CYS A 44 11.16 -3.52 -6.90
N TYR A 45 11.06 -4.60 -7.69
CA TYR A 45 11.99 -5.73 -7.55
C TYR A 45 13.44 -5.38 -7.86
N ASP A 46 13.67 -4.55 -8.88
CA ASP A 46 15.03 -4.13 -9.25
C ASP A 46 15.70 -3.36 -8.12
N GLN A 47 14.94 -2.53 -7.40
CA GLN A 47 15.44 -1.82 -6.21
C GLN A 47 15.79 -2.80 -5.08
N LEU A 48 15.01 -3.87 -4.90
CA LEU A 48 15.31 -4.93 -3.93
C LEU A 48 16.59 -5.68 -4.31
N LEU A 49 16.76 -6.03 -5.59
CA LEU A 49 17.94 -6.71 -6.10
C LEU A 49 19.19 -5.84 -5.97
N GLU A 50 19.09 -4.56 -6.30
CA GLU A 50 20.20 -3.63 -6.18
C GLU A 50 20.67 -3.52 -4.72
N ARG A 51 19.72 -3.34 -3.81
CA ARG A 51 20.01 -3.35 -2.36
C ARG A 51 20.61 -4.67 -1.90
N TYR A 52 20.17 -5.79 -2.45
CA TYR A 52 20.72 -7.12 -2.16
C TYR A 52 22.19 -7.25 -2.61
N LYS A 53 22.53 -6.81 -3.83
CA LYS A 53 23.92 -6.80 -4.34
C LYS A 53 24.86 -6.03 -3.41
N HIS A 54 24.39 -4.90 -2.88
CA HIS A 54 25.12 -4.09 -1.90
C HIS A 54 25.05 -4.62 -0.46
N LYS A 55 24.61 -5.87 -0.24
CA LYS A 55 24.45 -6.51 1.08
C LYS A 55 23.51 -5.75 2.04
N ARG A 56 22.61 -4.91 1.53
CA ARG A 56 21.68 -4.04 2.27
C ARG A 56 20.22 -4.46 2.09
N LYS A 57 19.91 -5.73 2.42
CA LYS A 57 18.55 -6.30 2.28
C LYS A 57 17.46 -5.39 2.85
N ILE A 58 16.40 -5.19 2.07
CA ILE A 58 15.17 -4.53 2.54
C ILE A 58 14.50 -5.39 3.62
N ILE A 59 13.96 -4.73 4.65
CA ILE A 59 13.27 -5.38 5.76
C ILE A 59 11.76 -5.15 5.59
N PHE A 60 11.02 -6.23 5.44
CA PHE A 60 9.57 -6.27 5.53
C PHE A 60 9.17 -6.42 6.99
N VAL A 61 8.08 -5.75 7.39
CA VAL A 61 7.54 -5.85 8.74
C VAL A 61 6.09 -6.29 8.60
N SER A 62 5.71 -7.32 9.35
CA SER A 62 4.32 -7.78 9.39
C SER A 62 3.91 -8.15 10.81
N ASP A 63 2.61 -8.25 11.02
CA ASP A 63 2.03 -8.84 12.22
C ASP A 63 2.34 -10.36 12.32
N LYS A 64 1.68 -11.04 13.27
CA LYS A 64 1.83 -12.50 13.48
C LYS A 64 0.99 -13.35 12.50
N PHE A 65 0.50 -12.80 11.40
CA PHE A 65 -0.34 -13.56 10.47
C PHE A 65 0.49 -14.51 9.58
N GLY A 66 0.36 -15.81 9.80
CA GLY A 66 1.20 -16.85 9.17
C GLY A 66 1.21 -16.83 7.64
N ASN A 67 0.10 -16.47 6.98
CA ASN A 67 0.05 -16.41 5.52
C ASN A 67 0.93 -15.31 4.92
N TYR A 68 1.18 -14.21 5.64
CA TYR A 68 2.16 -13.21 5.20
C TYR A 68 3.58 -13.76 5.22
N LYS A 69 3.94 -14.50 6.28
CA LYS A 69 5.23 -15.20 6.35
C LYS A 69 5.39 -16.20 5.20
N GLY A 70 4.36 -17.01 4.96
CA GLY A 70 4.35 -17.97 3.85
C GLY A 70 4.51 -17.31 2.48
N ALA A 71 3.75 -16.24 2.21
CA ALA A 71 3.82 -15.50 0.96
C ALA A 71 5.17 -14.78 0.78
N PHE A 72 5.69 -14.16 1.84
CA PHE A 72 7.01 -13.54 1.84
C PHE A 72 8.10 -14.55 1.50
N ASN A 73 8.09 -15.71 2.17
CA ASN A 73 9.11 -16.74 1.94
C ASN A 73 9.12 -17.23 0.49
N LYS A 74 7.93 -17.38 -0.12
CA LYS A 74 7.82 -17.77 -1.54
C LYS A 74 8.40 -16.74 -2.51
N LEU A 75 8.33 -15.45 -2.18
CA LEU A 75 8.63 -14.37 -3.14
C LEU A 75 9.98 -13.69 -2.92
N PHE A 76 10.41 -13.55 -1.66
CA PHE A 76 11.47 -12.61 -1.27
C PHE A 76 12.52 -13.19 -0.31
N PHE A 77 12.42 -14.47 0.09
CA PHE A 77 13.29 -15.10 1.09
C PHE A 77 14.79 -14.84 0.86
N HIS A 78 15.25 -14.92 -0.39
CA HIS A 78 16.66 -14.72 -0.72
C HIS A 78 17.10 -13.25 -0.72
N VAL A 79 16.24 -12.34 -1.18
CA VAL A 79 16.60 -10.95 -1.51
C VAL A 79 16.25 -9.95 -0.41
N ALA A 80 15.35 -10.30 0.51
CA ALA A 80 14.88 -9.44 1.58
C ALA A 80 14.90 -10.17 2.93
N LYS A 81 14.57 -9.45 4.01
CA LYS A 81 14.35 -10.03 5.35
C LYS A 81 12.93 -9.74 5.81
N LEU A 82 12.33 -10.65 6.56
CA LEU A 82 11.04 -10.44 7.21
C LEU A 82 11.23 -10.35 8.73
N ARG A 83 10.78 -9.24 9.30
CA ARG A 83 10.59 -9.07 10.74
C ARG A 83 9.15 -9.43 11.08
N PHE A 84 8.95 -10.70 11.42
CA PHE A 84 7.63 -11.27 11.68
C PHE A 84 7.21 -11.05 13.14
N GLY A 85 5.92 -10.74 13.36
CA GLY A 85 5.33 -10.71 14.69
C GLY A 85 5.70 -9.50 15.54
N VAL A 86 5.98 -8.35 14.92
CA VAL A 86 6.19 -7.08 15.63
C VAL A 86 4.86 -6.64 16.27
N PRO A 87 4.78 -6.48 17.61
CA PRO A 87 3.53 -6.08 18.27
C PRO A 87 3.10 -4.64 17.93
N ILE A 88 1.78 -4.41 18.00
CA ILE A 88 1.07 -3.13 17.77
C ILE A 88 1.60 -1.98 18.66
N LYS A 89 2.20 -2.29 19.81
CA LYS A 89 2.76 -1.31 20.78
C LYS A 89 4.29 -1.32 20.87
N ALA A 90 4.98 -1.44 19.73
CA ALA A 90 6.44 -1.50 19.65
C ALA A 90 7.18 -0.18 20.00
N LYS A 91 6.54 0.79 20.69
CA LYS A 91 7.21 2.00 21.20
C LYS A 91 7.87 1.79 22.56
N VAL A 92 7.31 0.91 23.41
CA VAL A 92 7.80 0.69 24.79
C VAL A 92 9.10 -0.13 24.84
N ALA A 93 9.40 -0.91 23.79
CA ALA A 93 10.54 -1.83 23.78
C ALA A 93 11.71 -1.42 22.84
N GLY A 94 11.81 -0.14 22.44
CA GLY A 94 12.95 0.36 21.65
C GLY A 94 13.08 -0.22 20.23
N LEU A 95 12.00 -0.74 19.64
CA LEU A 95 12.08 -1.40 18.33
C LEU A 95 12.16 -0.38 17.19
N LYS A 96 13.29 -0.40 16.45
CA LYS A 96 13.60 0.46 15.28
C LYS A 96 12.60 0.39 14.11
N HIS A 97 11.72 -0.61 14.08
CA HIS A 97 10.77 -0.81 12.98
C HIS A 97 9.34 -0.84 13.53
N ASN A 98 8.57 0.16 13.13
CA ASN A 98 7.29 0.49 13.72
C ASN A 98 6.18 0.38 12.65
N ASN A 99 5.06 -0.28 12.99
CA ASN A 99 3.90 -0.49 12.14
C ASN A 99 2.97 0.74 12.07
N ASN A 100 3.29 1.82 12.79
CA ASN A 100 2.53 3.08 12.80
C ASN A 100 2.12 3.61 11.41
N PRO A 101 2.97 3.58 10.35
CA PRO A 101 2.56 4.11 9.04
C PRO A 101 1.35 3.37 8.46
N ILE A 102 1.34 2.03 8.53
CA ILE A 102 0.25 1.22 7.98
C ILE A 102 -1.01 1.31 8.86
N GLU A 103 -0.83 1.45 10.18
CA GLU A 103 -1.94 1.63 11.12
C GLU A 103 -2.65 2.97 10.89
N ARG A 104 -1.90 4.05 10.71
CA ARG A 104 -2.46 5.37 10.36
C ARG A 104 -3.23 5.30 9.04
N TYR A 105 -2.61 4.75 8.00
CA TYR A 105 -3.25 4.60 6.70
C TYR A 105 -4.57 3.80 6.76
N ASN A 106 -4.55 2.66 7.46
CA ASN A 106 -5.75 1.84 7.64
C ASN A 106 -6.80 2.54 8.54
N GLY A 107 -6.37 3.37 9.49
CA GLY A 107 -7.24 4.21 10.31
C GLY A 107 -8.02 5.22 9.47
N ASP A 108 -7.31 5.95 8.60
CA ASP A 108 -7.92 6.92 7.68
C ASP A 108 -8.98 6.27 6.77
N ILE A 109 -8.71 5.05 6.29
CA ILE A 109 -9.69 4.27 5.51
C ILE A 109 -10.92 3.91 6.37
N LYS A 110 -10.72 3.41 7.59
CA LYS A 110 -11.79 3.01 8.50
C LYS A 110 -12.71 4.18 8.84
N ASP A 111 -12.15 5.36 9.10
CA ASP A 111 -12.93 6.56 9.42
C ASP A 111 -13.82 6.97 8.24
N ARG A 112 -13.30 6.87 7.00
CA ARG A 112 -14.11 7.14 5.80
C ARG A 112 -15.21 6.11 5.59
N ILE A 113 -14.92 4.82 5.78
CA ILE A 113 -15.92 3.74 5.69
C ILE A 113 -17.02 3.94 6.73
N LYS A 114 -16.66 4.33 7.96
CA LYS A 114 -17.61 4.59 9.06
C LYS A 114 -18.60 5.72 8.72
N ILE A 115 -18.15 6.76 8.02
CA ILE A 115 -18.98 7.89 7.60
C ILE A 115 -19.92 7.51 6.45
N MET A 116 -19.44 6.76 5.47
CA MET A 116 -20.17 6.41 4.23
C MET A 116 -21.26 5.32 4.40
N ARG A 117 -21.65 5.02 5.64
CA ARG A 117 -22.72 4.09 6.08
C ARG A 117 -23.58 3.49 4.95
N GLY A 118 -23.20 2.31 4.43
CA GLY A 118 -24.06 1.48 3.57
C GLY A 118 -23.65 1.34 2.09
N GLU A 119 -22.73 2.13 1.57
CA GLU A 119 -22.27 2.00 0.16
C GLU A 119 -21.32 0.81 -0.07
N PHE A 120 -20.81 0.20 1.01
CA PHE A 120 -19.88 -0.93 0.99
C PHE A 120 -20.56 -2.31 1.03
N LYS A 121 -21.86 -2.39 0.73
CA LYS A 121 -22.59 -3.68 0.71
C LYS A 121 -22.14 -4.60 -0.42
N GLU A 122 -21.59 -4.04 -1.50
CA GLU A 122 -21.13 -4.80 -2.65
C GLU A 122 -19.59 -4.77 -2.74
N PHE A 123 -19.00 -5.95 -2.94
CA PHE A 123 -17.55 -6.12 -2.99
C PHE A 123 -16.87 -5.21 -4.02
N LYS A 124 -17.42 -5.13 -5.24
CA LYS A 124 -16.85 -4.31 -6.33
C LYS A 124 -16.86 -2.82 -6.02
N LYS A 125 -17.91 -2.31 -5.37
CA LYS A 125 -18.00 -0.90 -4.97
C LYS A 125 -16.98 -0.58 -3.89
N ALA A 126 -16.84 -1.47 -2.91
CA ALA A 126 -15.82 -1.38 -1.88
C ALA A 126 -14.40 -1.37 -2.47
N GLU A 127 -14.12 -2.28 -3.40
CA GLU A 127 -12.85 -2.38 -4.10
C GLU A 127 -12.53 -1.10 -4.91
N ALA A 128 -13.49 -0.58 -5.67
CA ALA A 128 -13.33 0.65 -6.44
C ALA A 128 -13.01 1.85 -5.53
N PHE A 129 -13.69 1.95 -4.39
CA PHE A 129 -13.44 3.00 -3.42
C PHE A 129 -12.04 2.91 -2.80
N LEU A 130 -11.62 1.72 -2.36
CA LEU A 130 -10.31 1.51 -1.76
C LEU A 130 -9.17 1.79 -2.76
N ASN A 131 -9.34 1.36 -4.02
CA ASN A 131 -8.43 1.70 -5.11
C ASN A 131 -8.33 3.21 -5.33
N LEU A 132 -9.46 3.93 -5.36
CA LEU A 132 -9.47 5.39 -5.47
C LEU A 132 -8.76 6.04 -4.27
N LYS A 133 -9.01 5.56 -3.05
CA LYS A 133 -8.35 6.07 -1.86
C LYS A 133 -6.84 5.90 -1.89
N ARG A 134 -6.35 4.75 -2.38
CA ARG A 134 -4.91 4.55 -2.60
C ARG A 134 -4.34 5.56 -3.60
N ILE A 135 -5.02 5.81 -4.73
CA ILE A 135 -4.56 6.78 -5.73
C ILE A 135 -4.49 8.18 -5.12
N ILE A 136 -5.54 8.60 -4.41
CA ILE A 136 -5.59 9.91 -3.75
C ILE A 136 -4.48 10.03 -2.70
N HIS A 137 -4.29 9.00 -1.87
CA HIS A 137 -3.21 8.97 -0.89
C HIS A 137 -1.84 9.13 -1.53
N ASN A 138 -1.52 8.31 -2.55
CA ASN A 138 -0.20 8.30 -3.16
C ASN A 138 0.11 9.58 -3.97
N PHE A 139 -0.85 10.11 -4.72
CA PHE A 139 -0.57 11.11 -5.76
C PHE A 139 -1.21 12.48 -5.54
N VAL A 140 -2.17 12.61 -4.62
CA VAL A 140 -2.93 13.85 -4.44
C VAL A 140 -2.65 14.47 -3.07
N ASN A 141 -2.74 13.68 -2.00
CA ASN A 141 -2.69 14.20 -0.64
C ASN A 141 -1.25 14.43 -0.18
N PRO A 142 -0.87 15.67 0.20
CA PRO A 142 0.43 15.93 0.80
C PRO A 142 0.46 15.41 2.25
N HIS A 143 1.65 15.04 2.72
CA HIS A 143 1.87 14.69 4.12
C HIS A 143 2.77 15.72 4.82
N LEU A 144 2.33 16.17 5.99
CA LEU A 144 3.12 17.04 6.86
C LEU A 144 4.48 16.42 7.22
N SER A 145 4.52 15.11 7.49
CA SER A 145 5.77 14.40 7.80
C SER A 145 6.73 14.27 6.62
N LEU A 146 6.31 14.65 5.42
CA LEU A 146 7.11 14.62 4.19
C LEU A 146 7.41 16.04 3.68
N GLY A 147 7.23 17.07 4.51
CA GLY A 147 7.40 18.46 4.10
C GLY A 147 6.40 18.88 3.02
N GLU A 148 5.13 18.50 3.21
CA GLU A 148 4.02 18.78 2.29
C GLU A 148 4.14 18.13 0.90
N ARG A 149 5.06 17.17 0.74
CA ARG A 149 5.12 16.30 -0.43
C ARG A 149 4.09 15.17 -0.33
N THR A 150 3.58 14.75 -1.47
CA THR A 150 2.81 13.51 -1.61
C THR A 150 3.73 12.30 -1.45
N PRO A 151 3.20 11.12 -1.12
CA PRO A 151 3.99 9.91 -1.08
C PRO A 151 4.71 9.60 -2.39
N ALA A 152 4.06 9.86 -3.54
CA ALA A 152 4.67 9.66 -4.85
C ALA A 152 5.85 10.61 -5.06
N GLU A 153 5.69 11.90 -4.77
CA GLU A 153 6.78 12.88 -4.87
C GLU A 153 7.94 12.49 -3.93
N ALA A 154 7.66 12.07 -2.69
CA ALA A 154 8.67 11.62 -1.74
C ALA A 154 9.38 10.33 -2.18
N ALA A 155 8.69 9.47 -2.94
CA ALA A 155 9.25 8.28 -3.59
C ALA A 155 9.91 8.57 -4.94
N GLU A 156 10.12 9.86 -5.28
CA GLU A 156 10.73 10.30 -6.54
C GLU A 156 9.92 9.90 -7.80
N ILE A 157 8.62 9.64 -7.61
CA ILE A 157 7.65 9.41 -8.68
C ILE A 157 6.97 10.76 -8.98
N ASP A 158 7.66 11.64 -9.70
CA ASP A 158 7.13 12.96 -10.04
C ASP A 158 6.36 12.94 -11.38
N TRP A 159 5.05 13.15 -11.28
CA TRP A 159 4.15 13.26 -12.44
C TRP A 159 3.91 14.70 -12.89
N LYS A 160 4.56 15.68 -12.24
CA LYS A 160 4.43 17.11 -12.52
C LYS A 160 2.97 17.57 -12.56
N LEU A 161 2.17 17.07 -11.62
CA LEU A 161 0.72 17.33 -11.57
C LEU A 161 0.36 18.76 -11.14
N GLY A 162 1.32 19.57 -10.69
CA GLY A 162 1.09 20.94 -10.24
C GLY A 162 0.16 21.03 -9.02
N ARG A 163 -0.53 22.17 -8.86
CA ARG A 163 -1.41 22.42 -7.70
C ARG A 163 -2.69 21.55 -7.72
N ASN A 164 -3.35 21.45 -8.88
CA ASN A 164 -4.61 20.73 -9.03
C ASN A 164 -4.39 19.24 -9.34
N LYS A 165 -3.76 18.53 -8.40
CA LYS A 165 -3.24 17.17 -8.59
C LYS A 165 -4.27 16.17 -9.11
N LEU A 166 -5.46 16.12 -8.49
CA LEU A 166 -6.53 15.20 -8.89
C LEU A 166 -7.06 15.50 -10.30
N LEU A 167 -7.35 16.78 -10.59
CA LEU A 167 -7.85 17.20 -11.89
C LEU A 167 -6.84 16.87 -13.00
N ASN A 168 -5.56 17.16 -12.75
CA ASN A 168 -4.51 16.93 -13.74
C ASN A 168 -4.25 15.43 -13.96
N LEU A 169 -4.41 14.59 -12.93
CA LEU A 169 -4.36 13.13 -13.07
C LEU A 169 -5.50 12.61 -13.97
N ILE A 170 -6.72 13.11 -13.77
CA ILE A 170 -7.89 12.76 -14.61
C ILE A 170 -7.68 13.22 -16.06
N LYS A 171 -7.27 14.49 -16.26
CA LYS A 171 -7.02 15.05 -17.59
C LYS A 171 -5.97 14.25 -18.36
N LYS A 172 -4.85 13.91 -17.71
CA LYS A 172 -3.79 13.11 -18.33
C LYS A 172 -4.31 11.76 -18.80
N LYS A 173 -5.11 11.07 -17.99
CA LYS A 173 -5.67 9.77 -18.39
C LYS A 173 -6.73 9.87 -19.48
N ALA A 174 -7.55 10.91 -19.47
CA ALA A 174 -8.54 11.17 -20.51
C ALA A 174 -7.86 11.43 -21.87
N LEU A 175 -6.78 12.22 -21.88
CA LEU A 175 -6.00 12.50 -23.09
C LEU A 175 -5.36 11.23 -23.67
N GLU A 176 -4.74 10.38 -22.84
CA GLU A 176 -4.20 9.08 -23.29
C GLU A 176 -5.26 8.22 -24.00
N LYS A 177 -6.47 8.14 -23.43
CA LYS A 177 -7.57 7.37 -24.05
C LYS A 177 -7.99 7.93 -25.40
N HIS A 178 -8.10 9.26 -25.52
CA HIS A 178 -8.43 9.90 -26.80
C HIS A 178 -7.39 9.62 -27.88
N HIS A 179 -6.10 9.54 -27.51
CA HIS A 179 -5.04 9.19 -28.46
C HIS A 179 -5.00 7.70 -28.81
N SER A 180 -5.39 6.81 -27.91
CA SER A 180 -5.44 5.35 -28.18
C SER A 180 -6.65 4.89 -29.01
N LEU A 181 -7.64 5.76 -29.21
CA LEU A 181 -8.86 5.49 -29.98
C LEU A 181 -8.85 6.13 -31.38
N ARG A 182 -7.73 6.76 -31.75
CA ARG A 182 -7.43 7.25 -33.10
C ARG A 182 -6.41 6.32 -33.73
#